data_AF-A0A929T4S0-F1
#
_entry.id   AF-A0A929T4S0-F1
#
_cell.length_a   1.000
_cell.length_b   1.000
_cell.length_c   1.000
_cell.angle_alpha   90.00
_cell.angle_beta   90.00
_cell.angle_gamma   90.00
#
_symmetry.space_group_name_H-M   'P 1'
#
loop_
_entity.id
_entity.type
_entity.pdbx_description
1 polymer ?
#
loop_
_entity_poly.entity_id
_entity_poly.type
_entity_poly.pdbx_seq_one_letter_code
_entity_poly.pdbx_strand_id
1 'polypeptide(L)'
;VFEQIVIEYFEQRLRKGELDFLPEDYGNWWGTDNMRKKESEIDLLAFDGKDSYLFAEVKWRNQKIDVAIYQELLEKAKPFPAENKSYWLVSLSGFEDFPVEKNTERITLEEIYEIGQQSVDPFYSESNMRSLKKSIKELREGKGKAHELIEMDDEIRIQGDVQ
;
A
#
# COMPACT_ATOMS: atom_id res chain seq x y z
N VAL A 1 -5.90 5.09 -8.37
CA VAL A 1 -5.94 6.33 -7.54
C VAL A 1 -5.45 6.10 -6.11
N PHE A 2 -5.96 5.13 -5.35
CA PHE A 2 -5.55 4.94 -3.96
C PHE A 2 -4.18 4.28 -3.80
N GLU A 3 -3.82 3.29 -4.64
CA GLU A 3 -2.44 2.81 -4.71
C GLU A 3 -1.48 3.96 -5.05
N GLN A 4 -1.85 4.84 -5.99
CA GLN A 4 -1.06 6.03 -6.29
C GLN A 4 -0.84 6.93 -5.07
N ILE A 5 -1.86 7.10 -4.21
CA ILE A 5 -1.70 7.85 -2.95
C ILE A 5 -0.71 7.14 -2.01
N VAL A 6 -0.71 5.81 -1.97
CA VAL A 6 0.22 5.02 -1.14
C VAL A 6 1.64 5.07 -1.71
N ILE A 7 1.79 5.03 -3.03
CA ILE A 7 3.07 5.27 -3.73
C ILE A 7 3.57 6.68 -3.41
N GLU A 8 2.71 7.69 -3.47
CA GLU A 8 3.08 9.06 -3.11
C GLU A 8 3.52 9.16 -1.63
N TYR A 9 2.78 8.51 -0.73
CA TYR A 9 3.17 8.43 0.67
C TYR A 9 4.52 7.74 0.86
N PHE A 10 4.77 6.65 0.13
CA PHE A 10 6.06 5.95 0.11
C PHE A 10 7.21 6.86 -0.35
N GLU A 11 7.04 7.56 -1.48
CA GLU A 11 8.05 8.47 -2.00
C GLU A 11 8.38 9.61 -1.03
N GLN A 12 7.37 10.10 -0.30
CA GLN A 12 7.59 11.14 0.71
C GLN A 12 8.47 10.62 1.85
N ARG A 13 8.18 9.42 2.37
CA ARG A 13 9.00 8.77 3.41
C ARG A 13 10.42 8.52 2.92
N LEU A 14 10.57 8.11 1.66
CA LEU A 14 11.86 7.94 1.01
C LEU A 14 12.67 9.25 1.00
N ARG A 15 12.08 10.36 0.54
CA ARG A 15 12.75 11.67 0.48
C ARG A 15 13.13 12.21 1.86
N LYS A 16 12.34 11.90 2.89
CA LYS A 16 12.62 12.27 4.28
C LYS A 16 13.65 11.38 4.96
N GLY A 17 14.05 10.26 4.34
CA GLY A 17 14.94 9.28 4.95
C GLY A 17 14.27 8.50 6.09
N GLU A 18 12.96 8.30 6.02
CA GLU A 18 12.14 7.59 7.02
C GLU A 18 11.94 6.10 6.69
N LEU A 19 12.64 5.60 5.65
CA LEU A 19 12.70 4.19 5.27
C LEU A 19 14.08 3.63 5.60
N ASP A 20 14.10 2.36 6.00
CA ASP A 20 15.34 1.65 6.39
C ASP A 20 16.19 1.22 5.18
N PHE A 21 15.70 1.40 3.95
CA PHE A 21 16.42 1.11 2.71
C PHE A 21 16.10 2.12 1.60
N LEU A 22 16.96 2.16 0.57
CA LEU A 22 16.75 2.91 -0.66
C LEU A 22 16.32 1.92 -1.76
N PRO A 23 15.11 2.03 -2.32
CA PRO A 23 14.64 1.13 -3.36
C PRO A 23 15.39 1.37 -4.67
N GLU A 24 15.69 0.29 -5.39
CA GLU A 24 16.09 0.30 -6.79
C GLU A 24 14.86 0.47 -7.70
N ASP A 25 13.75 -0.20 -7.35
CA ASP A 25 12.48 -0.10 -8.06
C ASP A 25 11.30 -0.24 -7.07
N TYR A 26 10.15 0.34 -7.43
CA TYR A 26 8.91 0.23 -6.67
C TYR A 26 7.66 0.45 -7.52
N GLY A 27 6.54 -0.17 -7.16
CA GLY A 27 5.26 -0.02 -7.84
C GLY A 27 4.28 -1.13 -7.50
N ASN A 28 3.17 -1.18 -8.23
CA ASN A 28 2.25 -2.32 -8.18
C ASN A 28 2.97 -3.55 -8.77
N TRP A 29 2.85 -4.69 -8.09
CA TRP A 29 3.42 -5.94 -8.58
C TRP A 29 2.32 -6.96 -8.92
N TRP A 30 2.48 -7.59 -10.08
CA TRP A 30 1.62 -8.67 -10.55
C TRP A 30 2.47 -9.89 -10.87
N GLY A 31 2.08 -11.04 -10.35
CA GLY A 31 2.75 -12.29 -10.66
C GLY A 31 1.88 -13.52 -10.44
N THR A 32 2.36 -14.65 -10.96
CA THR A 32 1.65 -15.91 -10.84
C THR A 32 2.02 -16.59 -9.54
N ASP A 33 1.06 -16.76 -8.64
CA ASP A 33 1.20 -17.66 -7.51
C ASP A 33 1.13 -19.10 -8.06
N ASN A 34 2.30 -19.70 -8.30
CA ASN A 34 2.44 -21.05 -8.83
C ASN A 34 1.82 -22.13 -7.91
N MET A 35 1.66 -21.84 -6.61
CA MET A 35 1.00 -22.75 -5.66
C MET A 35 -0.53 -22.66 -5.77
N ARG A 36 -1.08 -21.45 -5.97
CA ARG A 36 -2.53 -21.22 -6.06
C ARG A 36 -3.09 -21.23 -7.47
N LYS A 37 -2.23 -21.23 -8.50
CA LYS A 37 -2.58 -21.09 -9.93
C LYS A 37 -3.48 -19.87 -10.18
N LYS A 38 -3.15 -18.76 -9.54
CA LYS A 38 -3.88 -17.49 -9.63
C LYS A 38 -2.90 -16.34 -9.81
N GLU A 39 -3.29 -15.36 -10.59
CA GLU A 39 -2.66 -14.05 -10.58
C GLU A 39 -2.80 -13.46 -9.17
N SER A 40 -1.69 -12.99 -8.64
CA SER A 40 -1.61 -12.33 -7.34
C SER A 40 -1.08 -10.93 -7.55
N GLU A 41 -1.69 -10.00 -6.82
CA GLU A 41 -1.35 -8.58 -6.83
C GLU A 41 -0.78 -8.20 -5.46
N ILE A 42 0.24 -7.37 -5.46
CA ILE A 42 0.76 -6.65 -4.29
C ILE A 42 0.65 -5.16 -4.63
N ASP A 43 -0.16 -4.44 -3.86
CA ASP A 43 -0.55 -3.05 -4.16
C ASP A 43 0.65 -2.08 -4.19
N LEU A 44 1.66 -2.34 -3.37
CA LEU A 44 2.98 -1.73 -3.51
C LEU A 44 4.07 -2.74 -3.11
N LEU A 45 5.00 -2.97 -4.03
CA LEU A 45 6.24 -3.67 -3.81
C LEU A 45 7.38 -2.67 -4.01
N ALA A 46 8.34 -2.62 -3.09
CA ALA A 46 9.58 -1.88 -3.26
C ALA A 46 10.76 -2.75 -2.81
N PHE A 47 11.89 -2.68 -3.51
CA PHE A 47 13.06 -3.49 -3.18
C PHE A 47 14.37 -2.79 -3.56
N ASP A 48 15.47 -3.12 -2.87
CA ASP A 48 16.79 -2.49 -3.06
C ASP A 48 17.74 -3.23 -4.02
N GLY A 49 17.24 -4.29 -4.66
CA GLY A 49 18.00 -5.18 -5.54
C GLY A 49 18.92 -6.15 -4.80
N LYS A 50 18.88 -6.19 -3.46
CA LYS A 50 19.75 -7.02 -2.61
C LYS A 50 18.93 -7.92 -1.70
N ASP A 51 18.58 -7.46 -0.50
CA ASP A 51 18.02 -8.27 0.57
C ASP A 51 16.80 -7.65 1.25
N SER A 52 16.42 -6.43 0.84
CA SER A 52 15.43 -5.61 1.52
C SER A 52 14.22 -5.35 0.64
N TYR A 53 13.04 -5.69 1.18
CA TYR A 53 11.75 -5.58 0.51
C TYR A 53 10.71 -4.93 1.43
N LEU A 54 9.86 -4.10 0.84
CA LEU A 54 8.62 -3.60 1.42
C LEU A 54 7.44 -4.12 0.61
N PHE A 55 6.47 -4.74 1.28
CA PHE A 55 5.22 -5.22 0.70
C PHE A 55 4.05 -4.46 1.33
N ALA A 56 3.13 -3.95 0.54
CA ALA A 56 1.97 -3.26 1.04
C ALA A 56 0.66 -3.84 0.50
N GLU A 57 -0.36 -3.85 1.35
CA GLU A 57 -1.74 -4.15 0.99
C GLU A 57 -2.63 -2.97 1.40
N VAL A 58 -3.49 -2.53 0.48
CA VAL A 58 -4.30 -1.32 0.56
C VAL A 58 -5.78 -1.69 0.50
N LYS A 59 -6.53 -1.39 1.56
CA LYS A 59 -7.98 -1.58 1.61
C LYS A 59 -8.73 -0.26 1.73
N TRP A 60 -9.45 0.09 0.67
CA TRP A 60 -10.20 1.34 0.55
C TRP A 60 -11.72 1.18 0.73
N ARG A 61 -12.25 -0.05 0.78
CA ARG A 61 -13.68 -0.29 1.05
C ARG A 61 -14.01 -0.07 2.52
N ASN A 62 -15.31 -0.02 2.83
CA ASN A 62 -15.81 0.12 4.19
C ASN A 62 -15.63 -1.16 5.06
N GLN A 63 -14.50 -1.85 4.88
CA GLN A 63 -14.10 -3.06 5.56
C GLN A 63 -12.73 -2.80 6.18
N LYS A 64 -12.62 -3.11 7.47
CA LYS A 64 -11.34 -3.07 8.18
C LYS A 64 -10.40 -4.15 7.65
N ILE A 65 -9.10 -3.88 7.69
CA ILE A 65 -8.11 -4.93 7.49
C ILE A 65 -8.21 -5.89 8.68
N ASP A 66 -8.29 -7.18 8.39
CA ASP A 66 -8.31 -8.26 9.37
C ASP A 66 -7.06 -9.15 9.28
N VAL A 67 -7.00 -10.16 10.15
CA VAL A 67 -5.89 -11.12 10.17
C VAL A 67 -5.78 -11.91 8.87
N ALA A 68 -6.88 -12.17 8.16
CA ALA A 68 -6.85 -12.96 6.93
C ALA A 68 -6.16 -12.19 5.81
N ILE A 69 -6.47 -10.90 5.66
CA ILE A 69 -5.80 -10.01 4.71
C ILE A 69 -4.30 -9.89 5.04
N TYR A 70 -3.96 -9.73 6.33
CA TYR A 70 -2.55 -9.66 6.73
C TYR A 70 -1.80 -10.95 6.40
N GLN A 71 -2.35 -12.12 6.74
CA GLN A 71 -1.73 -13.41 6.42
C GLN A 71 -1.61 -13.60 4.91
N GLU A 72 -2.58 -13.14 4.12
CA GLU A 72 -2.50 -13.20 2.65
C GLU A 72 -1.28 -12.42 2.13
N LEU A 73 -1.04 -11.20 2.61
CA LEU A 73 0.15 -10.42 2.26
C LEU A 73 1.45 -11.15 2.62
N LEU A 74 1.52 -11.76 3.82
CA LEU A 74 2.67 -12.56 4.22
C LEU A 74 2.90 -13.76 3.28
N GLU A 75 1.84 -14.47 2.90
CA GLU A 75 1.92 -15.59 1.95
C GLU A 75 2.41 -15.12 0.57
N LYS A 76 1.92 -13.97 0.07
CA LYS A 76 2.37 -13.36 -1.20
C LYS A 76 3.86 -13.00 -1.13
N ALA A 77 4.36 -12.56 0.02
CA ALA A 77 5.75 -12.17 0.22
C ALA A 77 6.71 -13.36 0.40
N LYS A 78 6.23 -14.56 0.80
CA LYS A 78 7.09 -15.74 1.06
C LYS A 78 8.05 -16.09 -0.08
N PRO A 79 7.63 -16.11 -1.35
CA PRO A 79 8.50 -16.55 -2.43
C PRO A 79 9.66 -15.61 -2.75
N PHE A 80 9.60 -14.35 -2.29
CA PHE A 80 10.67 -13.37 -2.52
C PHE A 80 11.91 -13.72 -1.66
N PRO A 81 13.10 -13.86 -2.26
CA PRO A 81 14.32 -14.25 -1.56
C PRO A 81 14.94 -13.05 -0.84
N ALA A 82 14.47 -12.76 0.38
CA ALA A 82 14.89 -11.59 1.15
C ALA A 82 15.16 -11.93 2.62
N GLU A 83 16.21 -11.34 3.19
CA GLU A 83 16.48 -11.40 4.63
C GLU A 83 15.63 -10.38 5.38
N ASN A 84 15.44 -9.20 4.79
CA ASN A 84 14.74 -8.08 5.39
C ASN A 84 13.41 -7.85 4.65
N LYS A 85 12.32 -8.33 5.23
CA LYS A 85 10.95 -8.05 4.74
C LYS A 85 10.27 -7.10 5.69
N SER A 86 9.65 -6.05 5.15
CA SER A 86 8.81 -5.10 5.86
C SER A 86 7.43 -5.05 5.21
N TYR A 87 6.41 -4.68 5.99
CA TYR A 87 5.02 -4.76 5.57
C TYR A 87 4.25 -3.49 5.92
N TRP A 88 3.44 -2.99 5.00
CA TRP A 88 2.47 -1.93 5.27
C TRP A 88 1.05 -2.44 5.07
N LEU A 89 0.20 -2.23 6.06
CA LEU A 89 -1.24 -2.42 5.95
C LEU A 89 -1.90 -1.05 5.90
N VAL A 90 -2.45 -0.68 4.76
CA VAL A 90 -3.07 0.64 4.56
C VAL A 90 -4.58 0.51 4.51
N SER A 91 -5.31 1.20 5.38
CA SER A 91 -6.78 1.06 5.45
C SER A 91 -7.53 2.38 5.54
N LEU A 92 -8.67 2.47 4.81
CA LEU A 92 -9.64 3.57 4.98
C LEU A 92 -10.45 3.40 6.27
N SER A 93 -10.94 2.18 6.54
CA SER A 93 -11.85 1.92 7.66
C SER A 93 -11.15 1.50 8.95
N GLY A 94 -9.82 1.41 8.92
CA GLY A 94 -8.98 0.99 10.04
C GLY A 94 -8.79 -0.53 10.11
N PHE A 95 -8.46 -1.01 11.30
CA PHE A 95 -7.99 -2.37 11.53
C PHE A 95 -8.88 -3.09 12.54
N GLU A 96 -9.08 -4.39 12.35
CA GLU A 96 -9.54 -5.27 13.42
C GLU A 96 -8.41 -5.48 14.45
N ASP A 97 -8.77 -5.97 15.63
CA ASP A 97 -7.80 -6.28 16.68
C ASP A 97 -7.14 -7.64 16.41
N PHE A 98 -5.92 -7.60 15.89
CA PHE A 98 -5.08 -8.78 15.67
C PHE A 98 -3.59 -8.43 15.87
N PRO A 99 -2.72 -9.40 16.20
CA PRO A 99 -1.30 -9.13 16.33
C PRO A 99 -0.62 -8.98 14.95
N VAL A 100 0.37 -8.09 14.88
CA VAL A 100 1.28 -7.95 13.73
C VAL A 100 2.73 -8.05 14.19
N GLU A 101 3.62 -8.38 13.26
CA GLU A 101 5.06 -8.41 13.52
C GLU A 101 5.66 -6.99 13.63
N LYS A 102 6.87 -6.88 14.18
CA LYS A 102 7.50 -5.56 14.43
C LYS A 102 7.90 -4.81 13.16
N ASN A 103 8.11 -5.54 12.08
CA ASN A 103 8.39 -5.04 10.73
C ASN A 103 7.09 -4.71 9.96
N THR A 104 5.94 -4.69 10.62
CA THR A 104 4.65 -4.37 10.02
C THR A 104 4.10 -3.06 10.58
N GLU A 105 3.84 -2.10 9.70
CA GLU A 105 3.19 -0.84 10.04
C GLU A 105 1.71 -0.84 9.61
N ARG A 106 0.88 -0.19 10.42
CA ARG A 106 -0.54 0.05 10.13
C ARG A 106 -0.72 1.52 9.84
N ILE A 107 -1.24 1.84 8.66
CA ILE A 107 -1.36 3.21 8.18
C ILE A 107 -2.82 3.46 7.78
N THR A 108 -3.40 4.53 8.31
CA THR A 108 -4.75 4.99 7.93
C THR A 108 -4.67 6.05 6.85
N LEU A 109 -5.71 6.18 6.01
CA LEU A 109 -5.75 7.29 5.05
C LEU A 109 -5.86 8.65 5.75
N GLU A 110 -6.41 8.71 6.96
CA GLU A 110 -6.37 9.90 7.81
C GLU A 110 -4.93 10.34 8.10
N GLU A 111 -4.05 9.41 8.52
CA GLU A 111 -2.62 9.70 8.75
C GLU A 111 -1.94 10.19 7.47
N ILE A 112 -2.19 9.52 6.33
CA ILE A 112 -1.64 9.94 5.03
C ILE A 112 -2.12 11.35 4.67
N TYR A 113 -3.41 11.66 4.87
CA TYR A 113 -3.97 12.98 4.58
C TYR A 113 -3.41 14.07 5.50
N GLU A 114 -3.25 13.79 6.80
CA GLU A 114 -2.68 14.73 7.77
C GLU A 114 -1.23 15.07 7.43
N ILE A 115 -0.42 14.07 7.08
CA ILE A 115 0.95 14.25 6.64
C ILE A 115 0.99 15.05 5.33
N GLY A 116 0.07 14.79 4.41
CA GLY A 116 -0.03 15.55 3.16
C GLY A 116 -0.44 16.99 3.32
N GLN A 117 -1.26 17.31 4.31
CA GLN A 117 -1.61 18.71 4.65
C GLN A 117 -0.43 19.50 5.21
N GLN A 118 0.49 18.83 5.91
CA GLN A 118 1.66 19.46 6.55
C GLN A 118 2.87 19.55 5.63
N SER A 119 2.83 18.85 4.50
CA SER A 119 3.89 18.88 3.50
C SER A 119 3.90 20.21 2.74
N VAL A 120 5.03 20.90 2.72
CA VAL A 120 5.28 22.05 1.81
C VAL A 120 5.56 21.57 0.38
N ASP A 121 5.68 20.26 0.19
CA ASP A 121 5.95 19.62 -1.09
C ASP A 121 4.65 19.55 -1.91
N PRO A 122 4.58 20.14 -3.12
CA PRO A 122 3.39 20.14 -4.00
C PRO A 122 3.01 18.76 -4.58
N PHE A 123 3.48 17.69 -3.93
CA PHE A 123 3.53 16.34 -4.45
C PHE A 123 2.23 15.55 -4.29
N TYR A 124 1.44 15.84 -3.26
CA TYR A 124 0.06 15.36 -3.29
C TYR A 124 -0.67 16.14 -4.37
N SER A 125 -0.90 15.50 -5.52
CA SER A 125 -1.63 16.15 -6.59
C SER A 125 -2.95 16.68 -6.03
N GLU A 126 -3.36 17.88 -6.45
CA GLU A 126 -4.65 18.46 -6.06
C GLU A 126 -5.82 17.47 -6.27
N SER A 127 -5.67 16.57 -7.26
CA SER A 127 -6.57 15.45 -7.53
C SER A 127 -6.56 14.40 -6.41
N ASN A 128 -5.38 13.93 -5.99
CA ASN A 128 -5.23 12.92 -4.94
C ASN A 128 -5.65 13.45 -3.56
N MET A 129 -5.31 14.71 -3.23
CA MET A 129 -5.79 15.36 -2.00
C MET A 129 -7.31 15.48 -1.97
N ARG A 130 -7.93 15.82 -3.11
CA ARG A 130 -9.38 15.89 -3.25
C ARG A 130 -10.02 14.52 -3.05
N SER A 131 -9.42 13.47 -3.62
CA SER A 131 -9.87 12.08 -3.46
C SER A 131 -9.78 11.63 -2.00
N LEU A 132 -8.64 11.84 -1.33
CA LEU A 132 -8.46 11.59 0.11
C LEU A 132 -9.53 12.29 0.95
N LYS A 133 -9.68 13.60 0.77
CA LYS A 133 -10.64 14.41 1.51
C LYS A 133 -12.08 13.93 1.28
N LYS A 134 -12.43 13.52 0.06
CA LYS A 134 -13.74 12.98 -0.28
C LYS A 134 -13.99 11.67 0.46
N SER A 135 -13.05 10.71 0.41
CA SER A 135 -13.17 9.40 1.06
C SER A 135 -13.27 9.51 2.58
N ILE A 136 -12.44 10.35 3.22
CA ILE A 136 -12.51 10.59 4.69
C ILE A 136 -13.88 11.18 5.08
N LYS A 137 -14.41 12.11 4.28
CA LYS A 137 -15.73 12.71 4.53
C LYS A 137 -16.85 11.67 4.36
N GLU A 138 -16.80 10.86 3.32
CA GLU A 138 -17.76 9.78 3.06
C GLU A 138 -17.77 8.74 4.18
N LEU A 139 -16.60 8.34 4.68
CA LEU A 139 -16.46 7.45 5.83
C LEU A 139 -17.12 8.05 7.09
N ARG A 140 -16.83 9.32 7.41
CA ARG A 140 -17.42 10.03 8.57
C ARG A 140 -18.94 10.17 8.48
N GLU A 141 -19.48 10.28 7.27
CA GLU A 141 -20.93 10.32 7.02
C GLU A 141 -21.58 8.92 6.98
N GLY A 142 -20.81 7.84 7.16
CA GLY A 142 -21.29 6.46 7.08
C GLY A 142 -21.66 6.01 5.66
N LYS A 143 -21.18 6.72 4.63
CA LYS A 143 -21.55 6.53 3.22
C LYS A 143 -20.36 6.00 2.41
N GLY A 144 -19.95 4.75 2.61
CA GLY A 144 -19.02 4.07 1.71
C GLY A 144 -19.77 3.13 0.76
N LYS A 145 -19.99 3.51 -0.50
CA LYS A 145 -20.51 2.57 -1.51
C LYS A 145 -19.36 1.72 -2.08
N ALA A 146 -19.61 0.42 -2.22
CA ALA A 146 -18.61 -0.60 -2.58
C ALA A 146 -18.03 -0.51 -4.01
N HIS A 147 -18.44 0.46 -4.83
CA HIS A 147 -18.01 0.58 -6.21
C HIS A 147 -17.88 2.05 -6.62
N GLU A 148 -16.66 2.43 -7.00
CA GLU A 148 -16.35 3.05 -8.28
C GLU A 148 -14.88 2.68 -8.59
N LEU A 149 -14.72 1.64 -9.42
CA LEU A 149 -13.48 1.38 -10.14
C LEU A 149 -13.17 2.64 -10.94
N ILE A 150 -12.05 3.28 -10.64
CA ILE A 150 -11.38 4.15 -11.60
C ILE A 150 -10.05 3.44 -11.87
N GLU A 151 -10.09 2.53 -12.85
CA GLU A 151 -8.90 2.15 -13.61
C GLU A 151 -8.37 3.45 -14.21
N MET A 152 -7.20 3.90 -13.75
CA MET A 152 -6.43 4.93 -14.44
C MET A 152 -5.22 4.23 -15.04
N ASP A 153 -5.08 4.35 -16.36
CA ASP A 153 -4.10 3.66 -17.21
C ASP A 153 -2.61 3.98 -16.93
N ASP A 154 -2.29 4.73 -15.87
CA ASP A 154 -0.93 5.18 -15.52
C ASP A 154 -0.38 4.48 -14.26
N GLU A 155 -0.53 3.16 -14.16
CA GLU A 155 0.08 2.36 -13.08
C GLU A 155 1.60 2.21 -13.31
N ILE A 156 2.39 2.52 -12.27
CA ILE A 156 3.80 2.10 -12.20
C ILE A 156 3.80 0.60 -11.92
N ARG A 157 4.12 -0.20 -12.95
CA ARG A 157 4.02 -1.65 -12.91
C ARG A 157 5.39 -2.30 -12.87
N ILE A 158 5.57 -3.19 -11.90
CA ILE A 158 6.69 -4.12 -11.86
C ILE A 158 6.17 -5.49 -12.25
N GLN A 159 6.70 -6.03 -13.35
CA GLN A 159 6.42 -7.40 -13.78
C GLN A 159 7.55 -8.30 -13.28
N GLY A 160 7.23 -9.34 -12.52
CA GLY A 160 8.22 -10.28 -12.03
C GLY A 160 7.74 -11.72 -12.09
N ASP A 161 8.47 -12.56 -12.82
CA ASP A 161 8.41 -14.01 -12.60
C ASP A 161 9.14 -14.30 -11.28
N VAL A 162 8.42 -14.86 -10.30
CA VAL A 162 9.07 -15.43 -9.13
C VAL A 162 9.76 -16.72 -9.58
N GLN A 163 11.08 -16.68 -9.78
CA GLN A 163 11.90 -17.86 -10.09
C GLN A 163 12.12 -18.74 -8.87
#